data_AF-A0A9P1FIJ0-F1
#
_entry.id   AF-A0A9P1FIJ0-F1
#
_cell.length_a   1.000
_cell.length_b   1.000
_cell.length_c   1.000
_cell.angle_alpha   90.00
_cell.angle_beta   90.00
_cell.angle_gamma   90.00
#
_symmetry.space_group_name_H-M   'P 1'
#
loop_
_entity.id
_entity.type
_entity.pdbx_description
1 polymer ?
#
loop_
_entity_poly.entity_id
_entity_poly.type
_entity_poly.pdbx_seq_one_letter_code
_entity_poly.pdbx_strand_id
1 'polypeptide(L)'
;MSIEVFDTYFKEGRKIVTVKDVEPEKFISAFSQHLKRQGRFELPKWADVVKTSKARELPPSDPDWLYVRTASMVRKIYIRKGMGVGAFKKVYGSQQRRGTCTNVFVRSP
;
A
#
# COMPACT_ATOMS: atom_id res chain seq x y z
N MET A 1 6.18 -14.99 13.80
CA MET A 1 4.99 -15.71 13.30
C MET A 1 4.58 -15.18 11.91
N SER A 2 5.40 -15.35 10.85
CA SER A 2 5.14 -14.63 9.58
C SER A 2 5.51 -15.36 8.28
N ILE A 3 5.81 -16.66 8.33
CA ILE A 3 6.13 -17.46 7.13
C ILE A 3 4.94 -18.35 6.69
N GLU A 4 4.04 -18.69 7.60
CA GLU A 4 2.96 -19.67 7.34
C GLU A 4 1.86 -19.19 6.38
N VAL A 5 1.79 -17.88 6.09
CA VAL A 5 0.69 -17.31 5.28
C VAL A 5 0.75 -17.78 3.81
N PHE A 6 1.94 -18.04 3.25
CA PHE A 6 2.07 -18.51 1.86
C PHE A 6 2.02 -20.02 1.71
N ASP A 7 2.47 -20.77 2.72
CA ASP A 7 2.53 -22.23 2.67
C ASP A 7 1.13 -22.84 2.52
N THR A 8 0.08 -22.15 2.99
CA THR A 8 -1.31 -22.61 2.83
C THR A 8 -1.76 -22.67 1.38
N TYR A 9 -1.36 -21.73 0.51
CA TYR A 9 -1.74 -21.77 -0.90
C TYR A 9 -1.03 -22.86 -1.69
N PHE A 10 0.23 -23.14 -1.34
CA PHE A 10 0.97 -24.25 -1.95
C PHE A 10 0.41 -25.62 -1.50
N LYS A 11 -0.12 -25.72 -0.28
CA LYS A 11 -0.79 -26.93 0.24
C LYS A 11 -2.10 -27.27 -0.48
N GLU A 12 -2.80 -26.28 -1.04
CA GLU A 12 -4.06 -26.49 -1.79
C GLU A 12 -3.87 -27.04 -3.22
N GLY A 13 -2.64 -27.28 -3.68
CA GLY A 13 -2.37 -27.77 -5.04
C GLY A 13 -2.66 -26.74 -6.15
N ARG A 14 -2.90 -25.47 -5.78
CA ARG A 14 -3.07 -24.37 -6.74
C ARG A 14 -1.73 -23.95 -7.32
N LYS A 15 -1.61 -23.99 -8.64
CA LYS A 15 -0.41 -23.52 -9.35
C LYS A 15 -0.35 -21.99 -9.33
N ILE A 16 0.41 -21.42 -8.41
CA ILE A 16 0.73 -19.98 -8.37
C ILE A 16 1.91 -19.72 -9.31
N VAL A 17 1.71 -18.89 -10.33
CA VAL A 17 2.78 -18.51 -11.26
C VAL A 17 3.05 -17.02 -11.21
N THR A 18 2.03 -16.20 -10.97
CA THR A 18 2.10 -14.75 -11.09
C THR A 18 1.53 -14.02 -9.87
N VAL A 19 1.87 -12.73 -9.75
CA VAL A 19 1.35 -11.85 -8.68
C VAL A 19 -0.18 -11.68 -8.75
N LYS A 20 -0.81 -11.99 -9.90
CA LYS A 20 -2.26 -11.89 -10.07
C LYS A 20 -3.02 -13.04 -9.40
N ASP A 21 -2.35 -14.17 -9.20
CA ASP A 21 -2.93 -15.39 -8.63
C ASP A 21 -3.01 -15.33 -7.09
N VAL A 22 -2.30 -14.36 -6.49
CA VAL A 22 -2.24 -14.16 -5.04
C VAL A 22 -3.18 -13.04 -4.62
N GLU A 23 -3.85 -13.26 -3.50
CA GLU A 23 -4.70 -12.26 -2.86
C GLU A 23 -3.92 -10.96 -2.58
N PRO A 24 -4.46 -9.77 -2.92
CA PRO A 24 -3.73 -8.51 -2.81
C PRO A 24 -3.17 -8.23 -1.42
N GLU A 25 -3.94 -8.50 -0.37
CA GLU A 25 -3.58 -8.20 1.00
C GLU A 25 -2.39 -9.01 1.48
N LYS A 26 -2.42 -10.32 1.21
CA LYS A 26 -1.33 -11.25 1.57
C LYS A 26 -0.03 -10.89 0.86
N PHE A 27 -0.10 -10.58 -0.43
CA PHE A 27 1.06 -10.10 -1.18
C PHE A 27 1.65 -8.81 -0.57
N ILE A 28 0.80 -7.83 -0.26
CA ILE A 28 1.24 -6.54 0.28
C ILE A 28 1.92 -6.72 1.65
N SER A 29 1.34 -7.53 2.54
CA SER A 29 1.90 -7.80 3.87
C SER A 29 3.26 -8.50 3.78
N ALA A 30 3.42 -9.43 2.87
CA ALA A 30 4.68 -10.14 2.69
C ALA A 30 5.77 -9.29 2.07
N PHE A 31 5.40 -8.54 1.03
CA PHE A 31 6.34 -7.69 0.33
C PHE A 31 6.79 -6.52 1.21
N SER A 32 5.92 -5.98 2.05
CA SER A 32 6.33 -4.96 3.04
C SER A 32 7.35 -5.52 4.03
N GLN A 33 7.17 -6.75 4.52
CA GLN A 33 8.17 -7.42 5.37
C GLN A 33 9.48 -7.68 4.63
N HIS A 34 9.41 -8.07 3.35
CA HIS A 34 10.60 -8.28 2.52
C HIS A 34 11.40 -6.98 2.35
N LEU A 35 10.72 -5.86 2.07
CA LEU A 35 11.36 -4.54 1.93
C LEU A 35 12.06 -4.11 3.24
N LYS A 36 11.45 -4.38 4.39
CA LYS A 36 12.08 -4.10 5.70
C LYS A 36 13.36 -4.92 5.90
N ARG A 37 13.31 -6.22 5.61
CA ARG A 37 14.47 -7.12 5.77
C ARG A 37 15.62 -6.76 4.84
N GLN A 38 15.34 -6.27 3.64
CA GLN A 38 16.38 -5.87 2.69
C GLN A 38 17.17 -4.64 3.13
N GLY A 39 16.59 -3.73 3.92
CA GLY A 39 17.29 -2.52 4.40
C GLY A 39 17.72 -1.53 3.31
N ARG A 40 17.35 -1.74 2.04
CA ARG A 40 17.70 -0.86 0.91
C ARG A 40 16.78 0.35 0.77
N PHE A 41 15.72 0.41 1.55
CA PHE A 41 14.71 1.45 1.51
C PHE A 41 15.01 2.46 2.63
N GLU A 42 15.55 3.62 2.25
CA GLU A 42 15.81 4.71 3.20
C GLU A 42 14.49 5.41 3.55
N LEU A 43 14.14 5.39 4.84
CA LEU A 43 12.99 6.13 5.32
C LEU A 43 13.31 7.63 5.34
N PRO A 44 12.43 8.48 4.78
CA PRO A 44 12.60 9.92 4.87
C PRO A 44 12.35 10.40 6.30
N LYS A 45 13.09 11.41 6.74
CA LYS A 45 12.98 12.01 8.09
C LYS A 45 11.58 12.52 8.44
N TRP A 46 10.77 12.84 7.43
CA TRP A 46 9.40 13.35 7.63
C TRP A 46 8.35 12.24 7.76
N ALA A 47 8.71 10.97 7.59
CA ALA A 47 7.77 9.84 7.55
C ALA A 47 6.86 9.75 8.80
N ASP A 48 7.37 10.15 9.95
CA ASP A 48 6.70 10.02 11.25
C ASP A 48 5.75 11.17 11.56
N VAL A 49 5.88 12.30 10.84
CA VAL A 49 5.14 13.54 11.12
C VAL A 49 3.98 13.73 10.14
N VAL A 50 4.09 13.19 8.93
CA VAL A 50 3.13 13.48 7.87
C VAL A 50 1.89 12.61 7.95
N LYS A 51 0.77 13.20 7.54
CA LYS A 51 -0.43 12.44 7.17
C LYS A 51 -0.37 12.01 5.71
N THR A 52 -1.10 10.96 5.40
CA THR A 52 -1.05 10.32 4.07
C THR A 52 -1.77 11.06 2.96
N SER A 53 -2.76 11.89 3.29
CA SER A 53 -3.44 12.77 2.33
C SER A 53 -3.99 14.01 3.04
N LYS A 54 -4.27 15.08 2.26
CA LYS A 54 -4.93 16.29 2.79
C LYS A 54 -6.26 15.98 3.45
N ALA A 55 -6.98 14.99 2.93
CA ALA A 55 -8.30 14.58 3.40
C ALA A 55 -8.28 13.73 4.68
N ARG A 56 -7.14 13.19 5.10
CA ARG A 56 -7.03 12.49 6.40
C ARG A 56 -6.94 13.50 7.54
N GLU A 57 -7.62 13.18 8.63
CA GLU A 57 -7.62 13.96 9.88
C GLU A 57 -6.47 13.52 10.80
N LEU A 58 -6.11 12.24 10.77
CA LEU A 58 -5.08 11.63 11.60
C LEU A 58 -3.93 11.04 10.77
N PRO A 59 -2.71 10.97 11.31
CA PRO A 59 -1.60 10.25 10.70
C PRO A 59 -1.83 8.73 10.71
N PRO A 60 -1.09 7.95 9.89
CA PRO A 60 -1.14 6.50 9.95
C PRO A 60 -0.75 5.98 11.34
N SER A 61 -1.48 4.97 11.82
CA SER A 61 -1.17 4.32 13.11
C SER A 61 0.01 3.36 13.04
N ASP A 62 0.28 2.81 11.85
CA ASP A 62 1.40 1.90 11.61
C ASP A 62 2.68 2.71 11.31
N PRO A 63 3.77 2.59 12.10
CA PRO A 63 5.03 3.27 11.81
C PRO A 63 5.63 2.81 10.46
N ASP A 64 5.29 1.61 10.02
CA ASP A 64 5.80 1.01 8.79
C ASP A 64 4.91 1.26 7.56
N TRP A 65 4.03 2.26 7.65
CA TRP A 65 3.04 2.56 6.61
C TRP A 65 3.68 2.83 5.23
N LEU A 66 4.91 3.34 5.18
CA LEU A 66 5.64 3.56 3.92
C LEU A 66 6.01 2.24 3.22
N TYR A 67 6.34 1.20 3.97
CA TYR A 67 6.63 -0.12 3.40
C TYR A 67 5.35 -0.73 2.81
N VAL A 68 4.24 -0.64 3.54
CA VAL A 68 2.93 -1.13 3.08
C VAL A 68 2.46 -0.34 1.85
N ARG A 69 2.65 0.98 1.84
CA ARG A 69 2.33 1.84 0.71
C ARG A 69 3.17 1.49 -0.52
N THR A 70 4.47 1.32 -0.35
CA THR A 70 5.38 0.95 -1.44
C THR A 70 5.01 -0.41 -2.02
N ALA A 71 4.71 -1.40 -1.18
CA ALA A 71 4.25 -2.72 -1.61
C ALA A 71 2.94 -2.63 -2.43
N SER A 72 1.98 -1.83 -1.98
CA SER A 72 0.73 -1.56 -2.71
C SER A 72 0.99 -0.92 -4.08
N MET A 73 1.92 0.05 -4.14
CA MET A 73 2.29 0.73 -5.39
C MET A 73 2.93 -0.24 -6.38
N VAL A 74 3.92 -1.03 -5.95
CA VAL A 74 4.61 -2.02 -6.79
C VAL A 74 3.60 -2.99 -7.42
N ARG A 75 2.67 -3.53 -6.62
CA ARG A 75 1.61 -4.42 -7.15
C ARG A 75 0.75 -3.72 -8.21
N LYS A 76 0.38 -2.45 -7.99
CA LYS A 76 -0.43 -1.69 -8.94
C LYS A 76 0.31 -1.41 -10.24
N ILE A 77 1.61 -1.09 -10.19
CA ILE A 77 2.46 -0.93 -11.38
C ILE A 77 2.50 -2.23 -12.18
N TYR A 78 2.63 -3.38 -11.49
CA TYR A 78 2.64 -4.69 -12.14
C TYR A 78 1.31 -4.99 -12.85
N ILE A 79 0.17 -4.67 -12.23
CA ILE A 79 -1.15 -4.96 -12.79
C ILE A 79 -1.53 -3.99 -13.90
N ARG A 80 -1.27 -2.69 -13.70
CA ARG A 80 -1.64 -1.61 -14.62
C ARG A 80 -0.35 -0.92 -15.09
N LYS A 81 0.09 -1.33 -16.29
CA LYS A 81 1.24 -0.71 -16.95
C LYS A 81 0.96 0.77 -17.26
N GLY A 82 1.99 1.61 -17.21
CA GLY A 82 1.87 3.04 -17.56
C GLY A 82 1.27 3.94 -16.47
N MET A 83 1.15 3.49 -15.22
CA MET A 83 0.68 4.34 -14.12
C MET A 83 1.73 5.38 -13.72
N GLY A 84 1.36 6.66 -13.82
CA GLY A 84 2.15 7.78 -13.31
C GLY A 84 1.70 8.30 -11.94
N VAL A 85 2.39 9.32 -11.43
CA VAL A 85 2.11 9.96 -10.13
C VAL A 85 0.66 10.43 -10.03
N GLY A 86 0.12 11.07 -11.09
CA GLY A 86 -1.28 11.53 -11.11
C GLY A 86 -2.32 10.41 -10.97
N ALA A 87 -2.00 9.20 -11.43
CA ALA A 87 -2.87 8.04 -11.25
C ALA A 87 -2.85 7.56 -9.79
N PHE A 88 -1.67 7.51 -9.16
CA PHE A 88 -1.55 7.18 -7.74
C PHE A 88 -2.23 8.21 -6.83
N LYS A 89 -2.16 9.50 -7.19
CA LYS A 89 -2.90 10.56 -6.50
C LYS A 89 -4.41 10.32 -6.49
N LYS A 90 -4.97 9.77 -7.57
CA LYS A 90 -6.38 9.36 -7.63
C LYS A 90 -6.65 8.08 -6.84
N VAL A 91 -5.80 7.06 -6.99
CA VAL A 91 -5.98 5.75 -6.32
C VAL A 91 -5.93 5.86 -4.80
N TYR A 92 -5.04 6.68 -4.26
CA TYR A 92 -4.91 6.92 -2.81
C TYR A 92 -5.67 8.17 -2.36
N GLY A 93 -6.48 8.77 -3.23
CA GLY A 93 -7.37 9.85 -2.88
C GLY A 93 -8.49 9.36 -1.96
N SER A 94 -9.09 10.28 -1.22
CA SER A 94 -10.20 9.98 -0.32
C SER A 94 -11.20 11.12 -0.28
N GLN A 95 -12.40 10.83 0.19
CA GLN A 95 -13.40 11.85 0.44
C GLN A 95 -12.94 12.75 1.59
N GLN A 96 -12.88 14.05 1.36
CA GLN A 96 -12.57 15.04 2.40
C GLN A 96 -13.85 15.36 3.17
N ARG A 97 -13.78 15.22 4.49
CA ARG A 97 -14.81 15.70 5.41
C ARG A 97 -14.69 17.21 5.53
N ARG A 98 -15.78 17.93 5.21
CA ARG A 98 -15.83 19.41 5.20
C ARG A 98 -16.69 19.98 6.33
N GLY A 99 -17.04 19.17 7.33
CA GLY A 99 -17.98 19.54 8.38
C GLY A 99 -19.39 19.68 7.81
N THR A 100 -19.93 20.89 7.81
CA THR A 100 -21.31 21.19 7.40
C THR A 100 -21.51 21.14 5.88
N CYS A 101 -20.48 21.43 5.08
CA CYS A 101 -20.60 21.42 3.63
C CYS A 101 -20.54 19.99 3.05
N THR A 102 -21.11 19.80 1.86
CA THR A 102 -21.04 18.53 1.13
C THR A 102 -19.61 18.07 0.93
N ASN A 103 -19.40 16.79 1.24
CA ASN A 103 -18.11 16.11 1.13
C ASN A 103 -17.70 15.91 -0.33
N VAL A 104 -16.42 16.14 -0.64
CA VAL A 104 -15.88 16.06 -2.01
C VAL A 104 -14.70 15.10 -2.07
N PHE A 105 -14.49 14.46 -3.22
CA PHE A 105 -13.30 13.63 -3.43
C PHE A 105 -12.06 14.50 -3.62
N VAL A 106 -10.99 14.19 -2.89
CA VAL A 106 -9.72 14.91 -2.99
C VAL A 106 -8.59 13.93 -3.23
N ARG A 107 -7.68 14.31 -4.13
CA ARG A 107 -6.51 13.51 -4.50
C ARG A 107 -5.46 13.55 -3.38
N SER A 108 -4.69 12.47 -3.28
CA SER A 108 -3.48 12.45 -2.44
C SER A 108 -2.45 13.47 -2.94
N PRO A 109 -1.64 14.10 -2.05
CA PRO A 109 -0.56 15.00 -2.42
C PRO A 109 0.48 14.36 -3.33
#